data_AF-A0A9X0RPY7-F1
#
_entry.id   AF-A0A9X0RPY7-F1
#
_cell.length_a   1.000
_cell.length_b   1.000
_cell.length_c   1.000
_cell.angle_alpha   90.00
_cell.angle_beta   90.00
_cell.angle_gamma   90.00
#
_symmetry.space_group_name_H-M   'P 1'
#
loop_
_entity.id
_entity.type
_entity.pdbx_description
1 polymer ?
#
loop_
_entity_poly.entity_id
_entity_poly.type
_entity_poly.pdbx_seq_one_letter_code
_entity_poly.pdbx_strand_id
1 'polypeptide(L)'
;MTFLLQPLQHILPASNACCMIELNGRRCIVDKKRYPVNGDTVLIDMSGMYEWAMIMIQPRRIITDDGALLMDDLLEDIAVVGVVTHEISALYEEDDSPV
;
A
#
# COMPACT_ATOMS: atom_id res chain seq x y z
N MET A 1 -28.01 -8.85 11.59
CA MET A 1 -26.64 -8.54 11.11
C MET A 1 -25.68 -9.11 12.13
N THR A 2 -24.99 -10.21 11.81
CA THR A 2 -24.13 -10.91 12.77
C THR A 2 -22.73 -10.35 12.64
N PHE A 3 -22.32 -9.49 13.57
CA PHE A 3 -20.95 -9.00 13.63
C PHE A 3 -20.07 -10.10 14.20
N LEU A 4 -19.17 -10.63 13.37
CA LEU A 4 -18.18 -11.61 13.80
C LEU A 4 -16.94 -10.86 14.26
N LEU A 5 -16.77 -10.69 15.58
CA LEU A 5 -15.53 -10.17 16.16
C LEU A 5 -14.48 -11.28 16.11
N GLN A 6 -13.60 -11.24 15.11
CA GLN A 6 -12.46 -12.14 14.99
C GLN A 6 -11.15 -11.35 14.96
N PRO A 7 -10.03 -11.93 15.42
CA PRO A 7 -8.71 -11.34 15.21
C PRO A 7 -8.49 -11.03 13.72
N LEU A 8 -7.88 -9.89 13.41
CA LEU A 8 -7.71 -9.41 12.03
C LEU A 8 -7.09 -10.46 11.10
N GLN A 9 -6.16 -11.27 11.63
CA GLN A 9 -5.49 -12.38 10.92
C GLN A 9 -6.42 -13.50 10.42
N HIS A 10 -7.65 -13.60 10.95
CA HIS A 10 -8.66 -14.55 10.50
C HIS A 10 -9.62 -13.94 9.47
N ILE A 11 -9.66 -12.60 9.38
CA ILE A 11 -10.52 -11.84 8.47
C ILE A 11 -9.73 -11.49 7.21
N LEU A 12 -8.49 -11.03 7.39
CA LEU A 12 -7.55 -10.72 6.35
C LEU A 12 -6.48 -11.82 6.34
N PRO A 13 -6.22 -12.47 5.20
CA PRO A 13 -5.05 -13.32 5.04
C PRO A 13 -3.79 -12.44 5.12
N ALA A 14 -3.35 -12.17 6.34
CA ALA A 14 -2.17 -11.38 6.66
C ALA A 14 -1.10 -12.32 7.21
N SER A 15 0.03 -12.39 6.52
CA SER A 15 1.19 -13.13 7.01
C SER A 15 1.84 -12.37 8.19
N ASN A 16 2.77 -13.02 8.89
CA ASN A 16 3.60 -12.35 9.90
C ASN A 16 4.55 -11.28 9.32
N ALA A 17 4.62 -11.16 8.00
CA ALA A 17 5.38 -10.12 7.30
C ALA A 17 4.53 -8.90 6.93
N CYS A 18 3.22 -8.94 7.22
CA CYS A 18 2.34 -7.80 7.04
C CYS A 18 2.55 -6.76 8.16
N CYS A 19 2.59 -5.49 7.79
CA CYS A 19 2.55 -4.38 8.74
C CYS A 19 1.63 -3.27 8.22
N MET A 20 1.00 -2.55 9.15
CA MET A 20 0.27 -1.33 8.82
C MET A 20 1.27 -0.17 8.67
N ILE A 21 1.12 0.60 7.60
CA ILE A 21 1.93 1.78 7.30
C ILE A 21 0.99 2.94 7.02
N GLU A 22 1.25 4.07 7.68
CA GLU A 22 0.61 5.35 7.42
C GLU A 22 1.60 6.27 6.72
N LEU A 23 1.25 6.73 5.52
CA LEU A 23 2.09 7.61 4.71
C LEU A 23 1.17 8.52 3.88
N ASN A 24 1.44 9.83 3.92
CA ASN A 24 0.66 10.86 3.23
C ASN A 24 -0.86 10.81 3.52
N GLY A 25 -1.25 10.47 4.75
CA GLY A 25 -2.65 10.37 5.17
C GLY A 25 -3.35 9.07 4.76
N ARG A 26 -2.70 8.22 3.96
CA ARG A 26 -3.20 6.91 3.55
C ARG A 26 -2.66 5.83 4.49
N ARG A 27 -3.54 4.91 4.93
CA ARG A 27 -3.19 3.79 5.81
C ARG A 27 -3.35 2.49 5.05
N CYS A 28 -2.27 1.74 4.91
CA CYS A 28 -2.22 0.52 4.12
C CYS A 28 -1.65 -0.65 4.92
N ILE A 29 -2.15 -1.85 4.70
CA ILE A 29 -1.49 -3.11 5.11
C ILE A 29 -0.54 -3.52 3.99
N VAL A 30 0.76 -3.53 4.30
CA VAL A 30 1.83 -3.89 3.36
C VAL A 30 2.39 -5.26 3.72
N ASP A 31 2.39 -6.19 2.76
CA ASP A 31 3.06 -7.49 2.88
C ASP A 31 4.46 -7.42 2.26
N LYS A 32 5.50 -7.56 3.09
CA LYS A 32 6.91 -7.49 2.70
C LYS A 32 7.44 -8.75 2.01
N LYS A 33 6.69 -9.86 2.03
CA LYS A 33 7.08 -11.14 1.42
C LYS A 33 6.34 -11.45 0.13
N ARG A 34 5.25 -10.75 -0.14
CA ARG A 34 4.49 -10.90 -1.39
C ARG A 34 5.30 -10.33 -2.57
N TYR A 35 5.45 -11.13 -3.62
CA TYR A 35 5.97 -10.64 -4.88
C TYR A 35 4.90 -9.78 -5.59
N PRO A 36 5.26 -8.58 -6.08
CA PRO A 36 4.34 -7.74 -6.83
C PRO A 36 3.94 -8.38 -8.16
N VAL A 37 2.73 -8.05 -8.64
CA VAL A 37 2.28 -8.29 -10.01
C VAL A 37 1.91 -6.97 -10.70
N ASN A 38 1.68 -7.00 -12.02
CA ASN A 38 1.27 -5.81 -12.78
C ASN A 38 0.02 -5.16 -12.16
N GLY A 39 0.12 -3.88 -11.86
CA GLY A 39 -0.98 -3.08 -11.30
C GLY A 39 -1.07 -3.12 -9.77
N ASP A 40 -0.24 -3.90 -9.09
CA ASP A 40 -0.16 -3.86 -7.62
C ASP A 40 0.27 -2.45 -7.16
N THR A 41 -0.34 -1.97 -6.09
CA THR A 41 0.20 -0.83 -5.33
C THR A 41 1.30 -1.35 -4.41
N VAL A 42 2.43 -0.67 -4.38
CA VAL A 42 3.61 -1.01 -3.58
C VAL A 42 4.05 0.18 -2.76
N LEU A 43 4.72 -0.11 -1.65
CA LEU A 43 5.56 0.86 -0.97
C LEU A 43 6.96 0.81 -1.59
N ILE A 44 7.47 1.94 -2.06
CA ILE A 44 8.84 2.06 -2.55
C ILE A 44 9.68 2.87 -1.57
N ASP A 45 10.98 2.59 -1.58
CA ASP A 45 12.02 3.34 -0.90
C ASP A 45 12.96 3.93 -1.95
N MET A 46 13.02 5.26 -2.00
CA MET A 46 13.87 6.06 -2.86
C MET A 46 14.93 6.75 -1.99
N SER A 47 16.01 6.03 -1.66
CA SER A 47 17.10 6.55 -0.81
C SER A 47 16.65 7.08 0.57
N GLY A 48 15.75 6.35 1.23
CA GLY A 48 15.18 6.68 2.53
C GLY A 48 13.86 7.47 2.46
N MET A 49 13.45 7.90 1.25
CA MET A 49 12.17 8.55 1.01
C MET A 49 11.14 7.51 0.59
N TYR A 50 10.12 7.31 1.42
CA TYR A 50 9.05 6.35 1.16
C TYR A 50 7.92 6.98 0.34
N GLU A 51 7.41 6.24 -0.64
CA GLU A 51 6.27 6.66 -1.46
C GLU A 51 5.37 5.48 -1.85
N TRP A 52 4.08 5.78 -2.08
CA TRP A 52 3.16 4.85 -2.72
C TRP A 52 3.34 4.89 -4.23
N ALA A 53 3.34 3.72 -4.86
CA ALA A 53 3.42 3.65 -6.31
C ALA A 53 2.72 2.41 -6.87
N MET A 54 2.31 2.47 -8.14
CA MET A 54 1.86 1.32 -8.90
C MET A 54 3.01 0.72 -9.69
N ILE A 55 3.19 -0.60 -9.61
CA ILE A 55 4.26 -1.30 -10.34
C ILE A 55 3.72 -2.02 -11.58
N MET A 56 4.51 -1.97 -12.66
CA MET A 56 4.34 -2.79 -13.84
C MET A 56 5.66 -3.51 -14.10
N ILE A 57 5.63 -4.83 -14.26
CA ILE A 57 6.80 -5.70 -14.42
C ILE A 57 7.28 -5.74 -15.86
N GLN A 58 6.36 -5.63 -16.84
CA GLN A 58 6.70 -5.73 -18.25
C GLN A 58 5.92 -4.72 -19.14
N PRO A 59 6.59 -3.72 -19.75
CA PRO A 59 7.96 -3.28 -19.41
C PRO A 59 8.04 -2.81 -17.95
N ARG A 60 9.21 -2.96 -17.32
CA ARG A 60 9.44 -2.59 -15.93
C ARG A 60 9.28 -1.07 -15.78
N ARG A 61 8.30 -0.64 -15.00
CA ARG A 61 8.05 0.77 -14.69
C ARG A 61 7.31 0.91 -13.36
N ILE A 62 7.50 2.04 -12.71
CA ILE A 62 6.82 2.41 -11.48
C ILE A 62 6.15 3.76 -11.73
N ILE A 63 4.90 3.90 -11.27
CA ILE A 63 4.14 5.14 -11.37
C ILE A 63 3.82 5.58 -9.95
N THR A 64 4.44 6.65 -9.47
CA THR A 64 4.21 7.20 -8.13
C THR A 64 2.80 7.78 -8.02
N ASP A 65 2.31 7.95 -6.78
CA ASP A 65 0.95 8.44 -6.52
C ASP A 65 0.70 9.86 -7.07
N ASP A 66 1.76 10.67 -7.18
CA ASP A 66 1.73 12.00 -7.81
C ASP A 66 1.74 11.95 -9.35
N GLY A 67 1.86 10.76 -9.94
CA GLY A 67 1.83 10.52 -11.38
C GLY A 67 3.20 10.52 -12.07
N ALA A 68 4.32 10.64 -11.34
CA ALA A 68 5.64 10.53 -11.95
C ALA A 68 5.90 9.10 -12.46
N LEU A 69 6.48 9.00 -13.66
CA LEU A 69 6.81 7.74 -14.30
C LEU A 69 8.30 7.45 -14.16
N LEU A 70 8.63 6.39 -13.44
CA LEU A 70 10.00 5.94 -13.18
C LEU A 70 10.29 4.71 -14.05
N MET A 71 11.31 4.82 -14.90
CA MET A 71 11.72 3.82 -15.89
C MET A 71 13.25 3.79 -16.06
N ASP A 72 13.75 2.70 -16.61
CA ASP A 72 15.17 2.53 -16.96
C ASP A 72 16.09 2.87 -15.78
N ASP A 73 17.02 3.80 -15.97
CA ASP A 73 18.03 4.20 -14.97
C ASP A 73 17.41 4.74 -13.67
N LEU A 74 16.18 5.31 -13.72
CA LEU A 74 15.49 5.80 -12.53
C LEU A 74 15.10 4.67 -11.57
N LEU A 75 15.08 3.42 -12.03
CA LEU A 75 14.72 2.25 -11.21
C LEU A 75 15.90 1.68 -10.44
N GLU A 76 17.14 2.09 -10.73
CA GLU A 76 18.34 1.51 -10.12
C GLU A 76 18.41 1.77 -8.61
N ASP A 77 17.94 2.94 -8.18
CA ASP A 77 17.96 3.38 -6.78
C ASP A 77 16.63 3.13 -6.04
N ILE A 78 15.71 2.37 -6.64
CA ILE A 78 14.38 2.12 -6.07
C ILE A 78 14.28 0.70 -5.53
N ALA A 79 14.01 0.60 -4.22
CA ALA A 79 13.66 -0.66 -3.60
C ALA A 79 12.14 -0.79 -3.40
N VAL A 80 11.55 -1.89 -3.84
CA VAL A 80 10.18 -2.24 -3.48
C VAL A 80 10.18 -2.87 -2.09
N VAL A 81 9.59 -2.17 -1.12
CA VAL A 81 9.56 -2.60 0.29
C VAL A 81 8.52 -3.69 0.52
N GLY A 82 7.39 -3.62 -0.18
CA GLY A 82 6.31 -4.58 -0.08
C GLY A 82 5.07 -4.19 -0.87
N VAL A 83 4.13 -5.12 -0.96
CA VAL A 83 2.88 -4.95 -1.71
C VAL A 83 1.76 -4.52 -0.78
N VAL A 84 1.02 -3.49 -1.16
CA VAL A 84 -0.22 -3.10 -0.48
C VAL A 84 -1.27 -4.18 -0.75
N THR A 85 -1.78 -4.77 0.33
CA THR A 85 -2.83 -5.80 0.25
C THR A 85 -4.21 -5.22 0.54
N HIS A 86 -4.27 -4.22 1.43
CA HIS A 86 -5.50 -3.61 1.89
C HIS A 86 -5.25 -2.15 2.22
N GLU A 87 -6.27 -1.32 2.00
CA GLU A 87 -6.32 0.07 2.43
C GLU A 87 -7.34 0.20 3.56
N ILE A 88 -6.98 0.97 4.59
CA ILE A 88 -7.79 1.16 5.80
C ILE A 88 -8.29 2.60 5.79
N SER A 89 -9.57 2.77 5.56
CA SER A 89 -10.26 4.04 5.69
C SER A 89 -11.07 4.06 6.98
N ALA A 90 -10.90 5.11 7.78
CA ALA A 90 -11.80 5.36 8.89
C ALA A 90 -13.07 6.01 8.32
N LEU A 91 -14.20 5.34 8.49
CA LEU A 91 -15.50 5.96 8.30
C LEU A 91 -15.83 6.67 9.61
N TYR A 92 -15.39 7.91 9.76
CA TYR A 92 -16.03 8.78 10.74
C TYR A 92 -17.38 9.17 10.11
N GLU A 93 -18.49 8.84 10.76
CA GLU A 93 -19.69 9.66 10.59
C GLU A 93 -19.27 11.03 11.14
N GLU A 94 -18.97 11.97 10.24
CA GLU A 94 -19.08 13.38 10.60
C GLU A 94 -20.55 13.56 11.00
N ASP A 95 -20.81 13.48 12.30
CA ASP A 95 -22.03 14.00 12.92
C ASP A 95 -21.96 15.53 12.83
N ASP A 96 -21.99 16.01 11.58
CA ASP A 96 -22.14 17.42 11.23
C ASP A 96 -23.63 17.71 11.07
N SER A 97 -24.43 17.20 12.03
CA SER A 97 -25.83 17.57 12.16
C SER A 97 -25.90 18.98 12.77
N PRO A 98 -26.34 20.02 12.03
CA PRO A 98 -26.62 21.29 12.67
C PRO A 98 -27.90 21.13 13.51
N VAL A 99 -27.79 21.42 14.80
CA VAL A 99 -28.92 21.56 15.75
C VAL A 99 -29.79 22.76 15.41
#